data_AF-A0A842L2C1-F1
#
_entry.id   AF-A0A842L2C1-F1
#
_cell.length_a   1.000
_cell.length_b   1.000
_cell.length_c   1.000
_cell.angle_alpha   90.00
_cell.angle_beta   90.00
_cell.angle_gamma   90.00
#
_symmetry.space_group_name_H-M   'P 1'
#
loop_
_entity.id
_entity.type
_entity.pdbx_description
1 polymer ?
#
loop_
_entity_poly.entity_id
_entity_poly.type
_entity_poly.pdbx_seq_one_letter_code
_entity_poly.pdbx_strand_id
1 'polypeptide(L)'
;RPQVLPAHYQRVDEEYTDLLMSLVVNGYSESQVIRSLRELGLPYSEAELNRIKEELEGKLNDFKQRELPAEALALFIDGYHTEIKDKAKVRKACVYTVLGIDLQGRKDIYRFYTFFGAENRASWLKIFNDLIERGLKKVALIVSDDFPGLTEAIKTLFPLTDHQLCFLHLQRNVRRNMGKEDARLFNRELENIRLSRDYEQAQERLEQLCQHYQSKYPTFIKNIQSKLTHYVCFLK
;
A
#
# COMPACT_ATOMS: atom_id res chain seq x y z
N ARG A 1 -40.81 10.44 31.33
CA ARG A 1 -40.42 9.26 30.51
C ARG A 1 -39.14 8.72 31.13
N PRO A 2 -38.96 7.39 31.32
CA PRO A 2 -37.74 6.85 31.89
C PRO A 2 -36.53 7.29 31.06
N GLN A 3 -35.47 7.75 31.71
CA GLN A 3 -34.23 8.22 31.05
C GLN A 3 -33.49 7.09 30.30
N VAL A 4 -33.86 5.84 30.59
CA VAL A 4 -33.32 4.61 30.01
C VAL A 4 -33.86 4.34 28.59
N LEU A 5 -35.00 4.93 28.21
CA LEU A 5 -35.58 4.68 26.88
C LEU A 5 -35.00 5.64 25.83
N PRO A 6 -34.70 5.15 24.60
CA PRO A 6 -34.27 5.98 23.50
C PRO A 6 -35.24 7.13 23.18
N ALA A 7 -34.75 8.11 22.41
CA ALA A 7 -35.55 9.22 21.94
C ALA A 7 -36.80 8.72 21.18
N HIS A 8 -37.84 9.55 21.10
CA HIS A 8 -39.07 9.18 20.40
C HIS A 8 -38.75 8.75 18.95
N TYR A 9 -39.27 7.60 18.52
CA TYR A 9 -39.01 6.93 17.22
C TYR A 9 -37.67 6.20 17.03
N GLN A 10 -36.79 6.18 18.02
CA GLN A 10 -35.54 5.42 17.96
C GLN A 10 -35.78 3.98 18.45
N ARG A 11 -35.64 3.00 17.54
CA ARG A 11 -35.93 1.56 17.80
C ARG A 11 -34.69 0.71 18.05
N VAL A 12 -33.51 1.31 18.00
CA VAL A 12 -32.20 0.65 18.11
C VAL A 12 -31.33 1.44 19.07
N ASP A 13 -30.56 0.71 19.88
CA ASP A 13 -29.60 1.24 20.86
C ASP A 13 -28.21 1.38 20.24
N GLU A 14 -27.30 2.01 20.99
CA GLU A 14 -25.90 2.23 20.58
C GLU A 14 -25.16 0.91 20.32
N GLU A 15 -25.44 -0.12 21.12
CA GLU A 15 -24.88 -1.46 20.97
C GLU A 15 -25.22 -2.10 19.62
N TYR A 16 -26.47 -1.92 19.14
CA TYR A 16 -26.86 -2.38 17.81
C TYR A 16 -26.13 -1.63 16.68
N THR A 17 -25.99 -0.31 16.78
CA THR A 17 -25.26 0.49 15.80
C THR A 17 -23.78 0.10 15.75
N ASP A 18 -23.16 -0.13 16.91
CA ASP A 18 -21.77 -0.63 17.02
C ASP A 18 -21.61 -2.02 16.39
N LEU A 19 -22.57 -2.93 16.64
CA LEU A 19 -22.57 -4.24 16.00
C LEU A 19 -22.66 -4.10 14.48
N LEU A 20 -23.60 -3.32 13.96
CA LEU A 20 -23.72 -3.06 12.52
C LEU A 20 -22.44 -2.47 11.93
N MET A 21 -21.86 -1.45 12.59
CA MET A 21 -20.60 -0.83 12.16
C MET A 21 -19.48 -1.87 12.14
N SER A 22 -19.39 -2.74 13.16
CA SER A 22 -18.39 -3.80 13.21
C SER A 22 -18.55 -4.79 12.05
N LEU A 23 -19.77 -5.21 11.70
CA LEU A 23 -20.02 -6.10 10.57
C LEU A 23 -19.58 -5.47 9.24
N VAL A 24 -19.89 -4.19 9.04
CA VAL A 24 -19.51 -3.44 7.83
C VAL A 24 -17.98 -3.28 7.75
N VAL A 25 -17.32 -2.88 8.85
CA VAL A 25 -15.86 -2.70 8.91
C VAL A 25 -15.11 -4.03 8.70
N ASN A 26 -15.68 -5.15 9.15
CA ASN A 26 -15.14 -6.48 8.89
C ASN A 26 -15.43 -7.00 7.47
N GLY A 27 -16.02 -6.18 6.59
CA GLY A 27 -16.19 -6.49 5.18
C GLY A 27 -17.38 -7.41 4.87
N TYR A 28 -18.37 -7.49 5.75
CA TYR A 28 -19.59 -8.25 5.46
C TYR A 28 -20.37 -7.56 4.35
N SER A 29 -20.76 -8.33 3.32
CA SER A 29 -21.72 -7.86 2.33
C SER A 29 -23.11 -7.64 2.96
N GLU A 30 -23.95 -6.83 2.33
CA GLU A 30 -25.29 -6.52 2.86
C GLU A 30 -26.12 -7.79 3.12
N SER A 31 -26.02 -8.79 2.25
CA SER A 31 -26.71 -10.08 2.42
C SER A 31 -26.18 -10.85 3.63
N GLN A 32 -24.87 -10.79 3.90
CA GLN A 32 -24.26 -11.39 5.09
C GLN A 32 -24.69 -10.65 6.36
N VAL A 33 -24.74 -9.31 6.34
CA VAL A 33 -25.23 -8.50 7.46
C VAL A 33 -26.67 -8.88 7.79
N ILE A 34 -27.57 -8.91 6.79
CA ILE A 34 -28.99 -9.28 6.98
C ILE A 34 -29.10 -10.69 7.55
N ARG A 35 -28.29 -11.63 7.06
CA ARG A 35 -28.28 -13.01 7.55
C ARG A 35 -27.83 -13.08 9.01
N SER A 36 -26.72 -12.43 9.37
CA SER A 36 -26.19 -12.43 10.73
C SER A 36 -27.16 -11.80 11.73
N LEU A 37 -27.79 -10.68 11.37
CA LEU A 37 -28.80 -10.06 12.22
C LEU A 37 -30.01 -10.99 12.43
N ARG A 38 -30.47 -11.66 11.37
CA ARG A 38 -31.56 -12.64 11.46
C ARG A 38 -31.22 -13.83 12.36
N GLU A 39 -30.01 -14.37 12.24
CA GLU A 39 -29.53 -15.48 13.08
C GLU A 39 -29.45 -15.08 14.57
N LEU A 40 -29.15 -13.82 14.85
CA LEU A 40 -29.13 -13.25 16.22
C LEU A 40 -30.51 -12.79 16.71
N GLY A 41 -31.57 -12.90 15.90
CA GLY A 41 -32.91 -12.42 16.24
C GLY A 41 -33.02 -10.89 16.31
N LEU A 42 -32.07 -10.17 15.72
CA LEU A 42 -32.02 -8.71 15.70
C LEU A 42 -32.74 -8.14 14.47
N PRO A 43 -33.38 -6.96 14.58
CA PRO A 43 -34.05 -6.33 13.45
C PRO A 43 -33.02 -5.88 12.40
N TYR A 44 -33.44 -5.79 11.14
CA TYR A 44 -32.66 -5.13 10.07
C TYR A 44 -33.27 -3.75 9.78
N SER A 45 -32.40 -2.74 9.68
CA SER A 45 -32.78 -1.39 9.27
C SER A 45 -31.89 -0.93 8.12
N GLU A 46 -32.45 -0.85 6.91
CA GLU A 46 -31.75 -0.32 5.73
C GLU A 46 -31.36 1.15 5.94
N ALA A 47 -32.22 1.93 6.60
CA ALA A 47 -31.94 3.33 6.92
C ALA A 47 -30.70 3.48 7.83
N GLU A 48 -30.55 2.60 8.83
CA GLU A 48 -29.39 2.64 9.72
C GLU A 48 -28.12 2.17 9.00
N LEU A 49 -28.22 1.14 8.16
CA LEU A 49 -27.10 0.68 7.34
C LEU A 49 -26.60 1.79 6.40
N ASN A 50 -27.51 2.52 5.75
CA ASN A 50 -27.15 3.64 4.87
C ASN A 50 -26.52 4.79 5.66
N ARG A 51 -27.06 5.11 6.84
CA ARG A 51 -26.46 6.12 7.74
C ARG A 51 -25.02 5.76 8.12
N ILE A 52 -24.76 4.50 8.49
CA ILE A 52 -23.39 4.03 8.81
C ILE A 52 -22.46 4.16 7.61
N LYS A 53 -22.93 3.82 6.40
CA LYS A 53 -22.14 3.99 5.17
C LYS A 53 -21.79 5.45 4.91
N GLU A 54 -22.76 6.34 5.01
CA GLU A 54 -22.56 7.79 4.84
C GLU A 54 -21.56 8.33 5.87
N GLU A 55 -21.64 7.89 7.12
CA GLU A 55 -20.67 8.25 8.17
C GLU A 55 -19.25 7.76 7.82
N LEU A 56 -19.11 6.51 7.39
CA LEU A 56 -17.82 5.94 6.98
C LEU A 56 -17.25 6.65 5.74
N GLU A 57 -18.10 7.01 4.79
CA GLU A 57 -17.70 7.81 3.63
C GLU A 57 -17.21 9.20 4.04
N GLY A 58 -17.89 9.86 5.00
CA GLY A 58 -17.45 11.10 5.61
C GLY A 58 -16.07 10.97 6.26
N LYS A 59 -15.89 10.00 7.16
CA LYS A 59 -14.59 9.72 7.81
C LYS A 59 -13.49 9.40 6.80
N LEU A 60 -13.83 8.67 5.74
CA LEU A 60 -12.89 8.39 4.65
C LEU A 60 -12.50 9.69 3.95
N ASN A 61 -13.44 10.58 3.63
CA ASN A 61 -13.14 11.86 2.99
C ASN A 61 -12.26 12.75 3.87
N ASP A 62 -12.52 12.81 5.18
CA ASP A 62 -11.68 13.55 6.12
C ASP A 62 -10.27 12.96 6.17
N PHE A 63 -10.15 11.63 6.28
CA PHE A 63 -8.87 10.93 6.22
C PHE A 63 -8.12 11.21 4.91
N LYS A 64 -8.85 11.28 3.80
CA LYS A 64 -8.32 11.54 2.47
C LYS A 64 -7.78 12.97 2.32
N GLN A 65 -8.31 13.94 3.07
CA GLN A 65 -7.96 15.36 2.98
C GLN A 65 -7.06 15.85 4.13
N ARG A 66 -6.89 15.06 5.19
CA ARG A 66 -6.09 15.44 6.36
C ARG A 66 -4.69 15.93 5.97
N GLU A 67 -4.22 16.95 6.67
CA GLU A 67 -2.84 17.43 6.54
C GLU A 67 -1.85 16.34 6.93
N LEU A 68 -0.71 16.33 6.25
CA LEU A 68 0.40 15.42 6.48
C LEU A 68 1.55 16.13 7.19
N PRO A 69 2.37 15.41 7.96
CA PRO A 69 3.61 15.95 8.49
C PRO A 69 4.51 16.51 7.37
N ALA A 70 5.20 17.61 7.65
CA ALA A 70 6.10 18.23 6.68
C ALA A 70 7.29 17.34 6.30
N GLU A 71 7.66 16.42 7.19
CA GLU A 71 8.82 15.54 7.03
C GLU A 71 8.42 14.09 7.35
N ALA A 72 8.93 13.15 6.55
CA ALA A 72 8.82 11.72 6.79
C ALA A 72 10.20 11.07 6.67
N LEU A 73 10.49 10.10 7.54
CA LEU A 73 11.70 9.29 7.44
C LEU A 73 11.63 8.41 6.20
N ALA A 74 10.53 7.67 6.03
CA ALA A 74 10.34 6.82 4.88
C ALA A 74 8.90 6.78 4.40
N LEU A 75 8.69 6.61 3.09
CA LEU A 75 7.42 6.19 2.54
C LEU A 75 7.53 4.77 1.97
N PHE A 76 6.55 3.94 2.25
CA PHE A 76 6.36 2.64 1.61
C PHE A 76 5.17 2.75 0.66
N ILE A 77 5.40 2.43 -0.60
CA ILE A 77 4.39 2.43 -1.65
C ILE A 77 4.22 1.00 -2.14
N ASP A 78 3.01 0.46 -1.96
CA ASP A 78 2.66 -0.88 -2.45
C ASP A 78 1.38 -0.82 -3.29
N GLY A 79 1.26 -1.74 -4.24
CA GLY A 79 0.19 -1.78 -5.23
C GLY A 79 -0.59 -3.10 -5.17
N TYR A 80 -1.88 -3.01 -4.88
CA TYR A 80 -2.78 -4.16 -4.86
C TYR A 80 -3.71 -4.15 -6.06
N HIS A 81 -3.61 -5.20 -6.90
CA HIS A 81 -4.48 -5.38 -8.05
C HIS A 81 -5.74 -6.13 -7.66
N THR A 82 -6.90 -5.55 -7.95
CA THR A 82 -8.22 -6.12 -7.64
C THR A 82 -9.25 -5.74 -8.69
N GLU A 83 -10.46 -6.26 -8.56
CA GLU A 83 -11.62 -5.86 -9.35
C GLU A 83 -12.58 -5.06 -8.49
N ILE A 84 -12.95 -3.88 -8.96
CA ILE A 84 -13.87 -2.98 -8.26
C ILE A 84 -15.08 -2.78 -9.15
N LYS A 85 -16.27 -2.94 -8.55
CA LYS A 85 -17.52 -2.58 -9.19
C LYS A 85 -17.63 -1.05 -9.20
N ASP A 86 -17.36 -0.44 -10.35
CA ASP A 86 -17.64 0.98 -10.57
C ASP A 86 -18.99 1.12 -11.27
N LYS A 87 -19.97 1.67 -10.54
CA LYS A 87 -21.36 1.77 -10.97
C LYS A 87 -21.92 0.39 -11.37
N ALA A 88 -22.18 0.18 -12.65
CA ALA A 88 -22.73 -1.06 -13.19
C ALA A 88 -21.66 -2.01 -13.76
N LYS A 89 -20.38 -1.62 -13.82
CA LYS A 89 -19.33 -2.42 -14.46
C LYS A 89 -18.23 -2.79 -13.46
N VAL A 90 -17.90 -4.07 -13.44
CA VAL A 90 -16.70 -4.55 -12.75
C VAL A 90 -15.49 -4.21 -13.61
N ARG A 91 -14.51 -3.51 -13.03
CA ARG A 91 -13.28 -3.12 -13.71
C ARG A 91 -12.07 -3.52 -12.88
N LYS A 92 -11.00 -3.91 -13.57
CA LYS A 92 -9.69 -4.06 -12.96
C LYS A 92 -9.21 -2.70 -12.44
N ALA A 93 -8.74 -2.71 -11.21
CA ALA A 93 -8.23 -1.55 -10.51
C ALA A 93 -6.90 -1.89 -9.81
N CYS A 94 -6.04 -0.89 -9.72
CA CYS A 94 -4.86 -0.93 -8.86
C CYS A 94 -5.09 0.03 -7.70
N VAL A 95 -4.91 -0.46 -6.48
CA VAL A 95 -5.00 0.33 -5.25
C VAL A 95 -3.59 0.50 -4.70
N TYR A 96 -3.07 1.72 -4.78
CA TYR A 96 -1.80 2.05 -4.15
C TYR A 96 -2.02 2.50 -2.72
N THR A 97 -1.25 1.91 -1.82
CA THR A 97 -1.19 2.33 -0.41
C THR A 97 0.12 3.08 -0.20
N VAL A 98 0.03 4.29 0.34
CA VAL A 98 1.18 5.07 0.79
C VAL A 98 1.22 5.04 2.31
N LEU A 99 2.18 4.33 2.86
CA LEU A 99 2.45 4.28 4.30
C LEU A 99 3.67 5.15 4.61
N GLY A 100 3.51 6.12 5.50
CA GLY A 100 4.59 6.94 6.00
C GLY A 100 5.16 6.40 7.32
N ILE A 101 6.45 6.61 7.51
CA ILE A 101 7.15 6.44 8.77
C ILE A 101 7.67 7.81 9.18
N ASP A 102 7.29 8.27 10.36
CA ASP A 102 7.77 9.55 10.90
C ASP A 102 9.21 9.43 11.44
N LEU A 103 9.77 10.56 11.89
CA LEU A 103 11.13 10.61 12.44
C LEU A 103 11.26 9.87 13.78
N GLN A 104 10.15 9.49 14.42
CA GLN A 104 10.11 8.68 15.64
C GLN A 104 9.91 7.18 15.33
N GLY A 105 9.84 6.80 14.06
CA GLY A 105 9.64 5.41 13.64
C GLY A 105 8.18 4.93 13.72
N ARG A 106 7.21 5.82 13.94
CA ARG A 106 5.78 5.47 13.96
C ARG A 106 5.25 5.38 12.54
N LYS A 107 4.47 4.33 12.29
CA LYS A 107 3.85 4.05 10.99
C LYS A 107 2.45 4.65 10.94
N ASP A 108 2.14 5.32 9.85
CA ASP A 108 0.79 5.85 9.58
C ASP A 108 0.48 5.74 8.08
N ILE A 109 -0.77 5.47 7.72
CA ILE A 109 -1.19 5.37 6.32
C ILE A 109 -1.55 6.76 5.82
N TYR A 110 -0.77 7.32 4.91
CA TYR A 110 -1.01 8.67 4.40
C TYR A 110 -2.15 8.72 3.39
N ARG A 111 -2.30 7.69 2.55
CA ARG A 111 -3.37 7.63 1.54
C ARG A 111 -3.54 6.25 0.93
N PHE A 112 -4.74 6.02 0.41
CA PHE A 112 -5.02 5.02 -0.63
C PHE A 112 -5.39 5.73 -1.93
N TYR A 113 -4.86 5.28 -3.06
CA TYR A 113 -5.21 5.76 -4.38
C TYR A 113 -5.72 4.62 -5.25
N THR A 114 -6.94 4.78 -5.77
CA THR A 114 -7.54 3.80 -6.67
C THR A 114 -7.46 4.30 -8.11
N PHE A 115 -6.80 3.54 -8.97
CA PHE A 115 -6.74 3.80 -10.40
C PHE A 115 -7.41 2.66 -11.18
N PHE A 116 -8.13 3.01 -12.23
CA PHE A 116 -8.74 2.05 -13.15
C PHE A 116 -7.94 2.00 -14.45
N GLY A 117 -7.66 0.79 -14.94
CA GLY A 117 -6.87 0.60 -16.17
C GLY A 117 -5.36 0.52 -15.93
N ALA A 118 -4.57 0.76 -16.98
CA ALA A 118 -3.12 0.62 -16.94
C ALA A 118 -2.43 1.82 -16.27
N GLU A 119 -1.44 1.52 -15.44
CA GLU A 119 -0.60 2.50 -14.71
C GLU A 119 0.13 3.41 -15.71
N ASN A 120 0.19 4.72 -15.43
CA ASN A 120 0.95 5.65 -16.25
C ASN A 120 1.78 6.60 -15.37
N ARG A 121 2.89 7.12 -15.90
CA ARG A 121 3.76 8.09 -15.22
C ARG A 121 2.99 9.31 -14.66
N ALA A 122 1.92 9.73 -15.32
CA ALA A 122 1.08 10.82 -14.86
C ALA A 122 0.37 10.52 -13.52
N SER A 123 0.08 9.25 -13.24
CA SER A 123 -0.53 8.81 -11.99
C SER A 123 0.41 9.05 -10.80
N TRP A 124 1.71 8.80 -10.96
CA TRP A 124 2.71 9.05 -9.90
C TRP A 124 2.90 10.52 -9.60
N LEU A 125 2.93 11.37 -10.63
CA LEU A 125 2.97 12.82 -10.42
C LEU A 125 1.73 13.30 -9.67
N LYS A 126 0.54 12.77 -10.00
CA LYS A 126 -0.69 13.11 -9.27
C LYS A 126 -0.63 12.68 -7.80
N ILE A 127 -0.17 11.46 -7.53
CA ILE A 127 0.00 10.95 -6.16
C ILE A 127 0.93 11.85 -5.36
N PHE A 128 2.13 12.14 -5.88
CA PHE A 128 3.11 12.92 -5.14
C PHE A 128 2.69 14.39 -4.97
N ASN A 129 2.05 15.00 -5.97
CA ASN A 129 1.49 16.35 -5.80
C ASN A 129 0.39 16.39 -4.73
N ASP A 130 -0.52 15.40 -4.66
CA ASP A 130 -1.52 15.31 -3.57
C ASP A 130 -0.85 15.25 -2.18
N LEU A 131 0.24 14.47 -2.04
CA LEU A 131 1.00 14.42 -0.78
C LEU A 131 1.65 15.78 -0.45
N ILE A 132 2.22 16.46 -1.44
CA ILE A 132 2.86 17.77 -1.29
C ILE A 132 1.86 18.85 -0.92
N GLU A 133 0.72 18.90 -1.62
CA GLU A 133 -0.38 19.84 -1.35
C GLU A 133 -0.94 19.66 0.07
N ARG A 134 -0.94 18.42 0.58
CA ARG A 134 -1.33 18.11 1.97
C ARG A 134 -0.25 18.40 3.00
N GLY A 135 0.93 18.89 2.59
CA GLY A 135 1.96 19.40 3.48
C GLY A 135 3.27 18.63 3.49
N LEU A 136 3.38 17.46 2.84
CA LEU A 136 4.60 16.65 2.84
C LEU A 136 5.69 17.31 1.98
N LYS A 137 6.79 17.74 2.60
CA LYS A 137 7.86 18.49 1.91
C LYS A 137 9.15 17.69 1.76
N LYS A 138 9.52 16.91 2.78
CA LYS A 138 10.77 16.14 2.78
C LYS A 138 10.52 14.68 3.12
N VAL A 139 11.15 13.82 2.35
CA VAL A 139 11.16 12.37 2.59
C VAL A 139 12.61 11.91 2.46
N ALA A 140 13.15 11.19 3.43
CA ALA A 140 14.53 10.69 3.29
C ALA A 140 14.59 9.50 2.33
N LEU A 141 13.67 8.54 2.47
CA LEU A 141 13.64 7.30 1.71
C LEU A 141 12.24 6.97 1.16
N ILE A 142 12.14 6.60 -0.11
CA ILE A 142 10.92 5.97 -0.66
C ILE A 142 11.25 4.52 -1.00
N VAL A 143 10.46 3.59 -0.44
CA VAL A 143 10.53 2.17 -0.69
C VAL A 143 9.32 1.74 -1.51
N SER A 144 9.54 1.08 -2.66
CA SER A 144 8.43 0.63 -3.51
C SER A 144 8.75 -0.65 -4.26
N ASP A 145 7.76 -1.26 -4.89
CA ASP A 145 8.03 -2.18 -6.01
C ASP A 145 8.55 -1.41 -7.25
N ASP A 146 8.96 -2.14 -8.27
CA ASP A 146 9.47 -1.63 -9.54
C ASP A 146 8.35 -1.13 -10.46
N PHE A 147 7.66 -0.07 -10.03
CA PHE A 147 6.57 0.54 -10.78
C PHE A 147 7.08 1.41 -11.94
N PRO A 148 6.53 1.25 -13.16
CA PRO A 148 6.93 2.08 -14.30
C PRO A 148 6.72 3.58 -14.04
N GLY A 149 7.77 4.38 -14.25
CA GLY A 149 7.72 5.85 -14.17
C GLY A 149 7.79 6.41 -12.74
N LEU A 150 7.83 5.55 -11.71
CA LEU A 150 7.87 6.00 -10.31
C LEU A 150 9.21 6.65 -9.97
N THR A 151 10.32 6.03 -10.33
CA THR A 151 11.68 6.57 -10.07
C THR A 151 11.86 7.96 -10.69
N GLU A 152 11.36 8.17 -11.91
CA GLU A 152 11.41 9.47 -12.59
C GLU A 152 10.53 10.52 -11.89
N ALA A 153 9.36 10.11 -11.38
CA ALA A 153 8.49 10.99 -10.61
C ALA A 153 9.13 11.39 -9.28
N ILE A 154 9.77 10.45 -8.57
CA ILE A 154 10.55 10.72 -7.34
C ILE A 154 11.64 11.74 -7.63
N LYS A 155 12.47 11.51 -8.66
CA LYS A 155 13.56 12.44 -9.03
C LYS A 155 13.06 13.86 -9.36
N THR A 156 11.83 13.97 -9.86
CA THR A 156 11.24 15.25 -10.27
C THR A 156 10.67 16.02 -9.08
N LEU A 157 9.93 15.35 -8.19
CA LEU A 157 9.19 16.00 -7.10
C LEU A 157 9.91 15.96 -5.75
N PHE A 158 10.78 14.96 -5.56
CA PHE A 158 11.57 14.74 -4.35
C PHE A 158 13.04 14.45 -4.72
N PRO A 159 13.77 15.42 -5.31
CA PRO A 159 15.10 15.18 -5.90
C PRO A 159 16.18 14.77 -4.89
N LEU A 160 15.98 15.05 -3.60
CA LEU A 160 16.90 14.69 -2.52
C LEU A 160 16.54 13.35 -1.84
N THR A 161 15.46 12.71 -2.28
CA THR A 161 14.97 11.48 -1.69
C THR A 161 15.61 10.27 -2.35
N ASP A 162 16.15 9.37 -1.53
CA ASP A 162 16.64 8.09 -2.00
C ASP A 162 15.48 7.16 -2.37
N HIS A 163 15.62 6.46 -3.50
CA HIS A 163 14.64 5.46 -3.94
C HIS A 163 15.20 4.05 -3.76
N GLN A 164 14.53 3.27 -2.92
CA GLN A 164 14.80 1.87 -2.64
C GLN A 164 13.74 0.98 -3.28
N LEU A 165 14.16 0.00 -4.08
CA LEU A 165 13.29 -1.06 -4.56
C LEU A 165 13.14 -2.16 -3.51
N CYS A 166 11.92 -2.65 -3.34
CA CYS A 166 11.57 -3.54 -2.26
C CYS A 166 12.26 -4.91 -2.40
N PHE A 167 13.07 -5.25 -1.40
CA PHE A 167 13.83 -6.50 -1.38
C PHE A 167 12.92 -7.75 -1.40
N LEU A 168 11.78 -7.69 -0.71
CA LEU A 168 10.81 -8.78 -0.69
C LEU A 168 10.18 -9.01 -2.07
N HIS A 169 9.92 -7.93 -2.82
CA HIS A 169 9.44 -8.03 -4.20
C HIS A 169 10.50 -8.61 -5.13
N LEU A 170 11.77 -8.19 -4.99
CA LEU A 170 12.89 -8.80 -5.71
C LEU A 170 12.97 -10.32 -5.45
N GLN A 171 12.90 -10.75 -4.19
CA GLN A 171 12.95 -12.18 -3.85
C GLN A 171 11.79 -12.99 -4.45
N ARG A 172 10.58 -12.40 -4.49
CA ARG A 172 9.42 -13.01 -5.17
C ARG A 172 9.66 -13.10 -6.67
N ASN A 173 10.21 -12.06 -7.29
CA ASN A 173 10.52 -12.03 -8.72
C ASN A 173 11.61 -13.04 -9.08
N VAL A 174 12.63 -13.22 -8.23
CA VAL A 174 13.65 -14.27 -8.36
C VAL A 174 13.00 -15.65 -8.40
N ARG A 175 12.09 -15.95 -7.46
CA ARG A 175 11.36 -17.25 -7.44
C ARG A 175 10.48 -17.48 -8.66
N ARG A 176 9.96 -16.41 -9.28
CA ARG A 176 9.11 -16.49 -10.47
C ARG A 176 9.91 -16.68 -11.76
N ASN A 177 11.11 -16.12 -11.85
CA ASN A 177 11.89 -16.06 -13.09
C ASN A 177 13.09 -17.03 -13.15
N MET A 178 13.47 -17.64 -12.02
CA MET A 178 14.61 -18.56 -11.94
C MET A 178 14.17 -19.98 -11.56
N GLY A 179 15.02 -20.96 -11.86
CA GLY A 179 14.80 -22.35 -11.46
C GLY A 179 14.82 -22.48 -9.93
N LYS A 180 14.09 -23.46 -9.37
CA LYS A 180 13.87 -23.58 -7.92
C LYS A 180 15.16 -23.54 -7.08
N GLU A 181 16.17 -24.34 -7.45
CA GLU A 181 17.44 -24.37 -6.71
C GLU A 181 18.24 -23.07 -6.88
N ASP A 182 18.29 -22.51 -8.10
CA ASP A 182 18.97 -21.25 -8.34
C ASP A 182 18.30 -20.09 -7.60
N ALA A 183 16.97 -20.03 -7.60
CA ALA A 183 16.20 -19.04 -6.85
C ALA A 183 16.43 -19.17 -5.35
N ARG A 184 16.61 -20.40 -4.82
CA ARG A 184 16.93 -20.63 -3.41
C ARG A 184 18.33 -20.10 -3.07
N LEU A 185 19.34 -20.40 -3.89
CA LEU A 185 20.71 -19.93 -3.70
C LEU A 185 20.82 -18.41 -3.87
N PHE A 186 20.23 -17.86 -4.93
CA PHE A 186 20.18 -16.42 -5.19
C PHE A 186 19.53 -15.66 -4.03
N ASN A 187 18.38 -16.13 -3.53
CA ASN A 187 17.71 -15.47 -2.40
C ASN A 187 18.49 -15.57 -1.09
N ARG A 188 19.27 -16.65 -0.88
CA ARG A 188 20.17 -16.75 0.26
C ARG A 188 21.28 -15.69 0.18
N GLU A 189 21.91 -15.54 -0.98
CA GLU A 189 22.93 -14.50 -1.17
C GLU A 189 22.36 -13.09 -1.10
N LEU A 190 21.15 -12.87 -1.60
CA LEU A 190 20.42 -11.63 -1.38
C LEU A 190 20.26 -11.32 0.12
N GLU A 191 19.85 -12.26 0.96
CA GLU A 191 19.77 -12.01 2.41
C GLU A 191 21.13 -11.67 3.02
N ASN A 192 22.22 -12.31 2.58
CA ASN A 192 23.57 -11.96 3.02
C ASN A 192 23.94 -10.53 2.62
N ILE A 193 23.63 -10.12 1.39
CA ILE A 193 23.82 -8.75 0.90
C ILE A 193 23.01 -7.78 1.75
N ARG A 194 21.76 -8.11 2.09
CA ARG A 194 20.88 -7.26 2.91
C ARG A 194 21.46 -6.95 4.30
N LEU A 195 22.22 -7.89 4.86
CA LEU A 195 22.85 -7.78 6.17
C LEU A 195 24.27 -7.17 6.12
N SER A 196 24.74 -6.76 4.94
CA SER A 196 26.03 -6.08 4.79
C SER A 196 25.99 -4.73 5.50
N ARG A 197 27.16 -4.25 5.94
CA ARG A 197 27.29 -2.95 6.65
C ARG A 197 27.87 -1.85 5.78
N ASP A 198 28.19 -2.19 4.53
CA ASP A 198 28.94 -1.35 3.63
C ASP A 198 28.22 -1.33 2.27
N TYR A 199 27.86 -0.13 1.83
CA TYR A 199 27.11 0.09 0.60
C TYR A 199 27.87 -0.38 -0.64
N GLU A 200 29.17 -0.08 -0.70
CA GLU A 200 30.03 -0.36 -1.86
C GLU A 200 30.22 -1.87 -2.01
N GLN A 201 30.51 -2.56 -0.91
CA GLN A 201 30.61 -4.01 -0.86
C GLN A 201 29.28 -4.70 -1.18
N ALA A 202 28.15 -4.18 -0.70
CA ALA A 202 26.84 -4.73 -1.00
C ALA A 202 26.51 -4.61 -2.50
N GLN A 203 26.84 -3.45 -3.10
CA GLN A 203 26.67 -3.23 -4.53
C GLN A 203 27.55 -4.18 -5.35
N GLU A 204 28.84 -4.31 -5.00
CA GLU A 204 29.77 -5.21 -5.68
C GLU A 204 29.30 -6.68 -5.60
N ARG A 205 28.89 -7.12 -4.41
CA ARG A 205 28.38 -8.49 -4.21
C ARG A 205 27.12 -8.77 -5.01
N LEU A 206 26.19 -7.80 -5.07
CA LEU A 206 24.98 -7.94 -5.88
C LEU A 206 25.31 -8.00 -7.37
N GLU A 207 26.27 -7.20 -7.82
CA GLU A 207 26.75 -7.23 -9.20
C GLU A 207 27.40 -8.57 -9.56
N GLN A 208 28.28 -9.10 -8.70
CA GLN A 208 28.91 -10.41 -8.86
C GLN A 208 27.86 -11.54 -8.89
N LEU A 209 26.86 -11.48 -8.00
CA LEU A 209 25.75 -12.42 -7.98
C LEU A 209 24.96 -12.38 -9.30
N CYS A 210 24.68 -11.17 -9.82
CA CYS A 210 24.04 -11.01 -11.13
C CYS A 210 24.91 -11.62 -12.24
N GLN A 211 26.20 -11.29 -12.31
CA GLN A 211 27.12 -11.82 -13.32
C GLN A 211 27.16 -13.36 -13.34
N HIS A 212 27.15 -14.01 -12.17
CA HIS A 212 27.12 -15.47 -12.05
C HIS A 212 25.91 -16.11 -12.76
N TYR A 213 24.75 -15.47 -12.70
CA TYR A 213 23.51 -15.98 -13.29
C TYR A 213 23.16 -15.39 -14.67
N GLN A 214 23.96 -14.46 -15.18
CA GLN A 214 23.70 -13.71 -16.42
C GLN A 214 23.53 -14.62 -17.64
N SER A 215 24.34 -15.66 -17.78
CA SER A 215 24.28 -16.58 -18.94
C SER A 215 23.00 -17.43 -18.94
N LYS A 216 22.49 -17.79 -17.76
CA LYS A 216 21.33 -18.66 -17.59
C LYS A 216 20.00 -17.88 -17.61
N TYR A 217 20.00 -16.65 -17.11
CA TYR A 217 18.81 -15.81 -16.97
C TYR A 217 19.02 -14.38 -17.53
N PRO A 218 19.44 -14.23 -18.80
CA PRO A 218 19.99 -12.97 -19.32
C PRO A 218 19.03 -11.78 -19.23
N THR A 219 17.76 -11.98 -19.58
CA THR A 219 16.75 -10.90 -19.56
C THR A 219 16.43 -10.45 -18.14
N PHE A 220 16.24 -11.39 -17.23
CA PHE A 220 15.88 -11.10 -15.83
C PHE A 220 17.04 -10.44 -15.09
N ILE A 221 18.26 -10.97 -15.24
CA ILE A 221 19.45 -10.39 -14.59
C ILE A 221 19.77 -9.01 -15.16
N LYS A 222 19.66 -8.80 -16.48
CA LYS A 222 19.85 -7.48 -17.08
C LYS A 222 18.89 -6.43 -16.49
N ASN A 223 17.66 -6.83 -16.18
CA ASN A 223 16.69 -5.94 -15.53
C ASN A 223 17.08 -5.59 -14.08
N ILE A 224 17.66 -6.52 -13.32
CA ILE A 224 18.19 -6.24 -11.98
C ILE A 224 19.42 -5.33 -12.07
N GLN A 225 20.34 -5.62 -13.00
CA GLN A 225 21.58 -4.88 -13.19
C GLN A 225 21.36 -3.40 -13.47
N SER A 226 20.32 -3.03 -14.24
CA SER A 226 20.02 -1.63 -14.51
C SER A 226 19.51 -0.84 -13.29
N LYS A 227 19.27 -1.52 -12.16
CA LYS A 227 18.64 -0.97 -10.94
C LYS A 227 19.39 -1.33 -9.66
N LEU A 228 20.65 -1.81 -9.75
CA LEU A 228 21.43 -2.30 -8.61
C LEU A 228 21.45 -1.32 -7.44
N THR A 229 21.75 -0.06 -7.72
CA THR A 229 21.84 1.00 -6.71
C THR A 229 20.53 1.20 -5.94
N HIS A 230 19.39 0.97 -6.59
CA HIS A 230 18.08 1.04 -5.93
C HIS A 230 17.80 -0.17 -5.04
N TYR A 231 18.46 -1.32 -5.22
CA TYR A 231 18.26 -2.49 -4.36
C TYR A 231 19.07 -2.46 -3.07
N VAL A 232 20.14 -1.67 -3.01
CA VAL A 232 21.03 -1.55 -1.84
C VAL A 232 21.05 -0.14 -1.24
N CYS A 233 20.14 0.73 -1.68
CA CYS A 233 20.08 2.14 -1.28
C CYS A 233 19.93 2.34 0.23
N PHE A 234 19.25 1.43 0.93
CA PHE A 234 19.09 1.46 2.39
C PHE A 234 20.39 1.32 3.20
N LEU A 235 21.53 1.03 2.55
CA LEU A 235 22.86 0.93 3.18
C LEU A 235 23.69 2.22 3.10
N LYS A 236 23.17 3.27 2.44
CA LYS A 236 23.78 4.61 2.45
C LYS A 236 23.58 5.30 3.80
#